data_AF-A0ABD2IJL2-F1
#
_entry.id   AF-A0ABD2IJL2-F1
#
_cell.length_a   1.000
_cell.length_b   1.000
_cell.length_c   1.000
_cell.angle_alpha   90.00
_cell.angle_beta   90.00
_cell.angle_gamma   90.00
#
_symmetry.space_group_name_H-M   'P 1'
#
loop_
_entity.id
_entity.type
_entity.pdbx_description
1 polymer ?
#
loop_
_entity_poly.entity_id
_entity_poly.type
_entity_poly.pdbx_seq_one_letter_code
_entity_poly.pdbx_strand_id
1 'polypeptide(L)'
;MQKMWKEEEERKKMEKEREEIASSEKHNDSKFKYRYVVYHCSRYGVPRKRGQSRRPHQNFLPCGCLAKLRLNFHPQPGDGCLCVTTLYTEHNHEPMCQTTTLGNNSTPEADPLLQTLVNQMTHSKICD
;
A
#
# COMPACT_ATOMS: atom_id res chain seq x y z
N MET A 1 21.42 -28.02 13.68
CA MET A 1 20.34 -28.69 14.45
C MET A 1 19.71 -27.75 15.48
N GLN A 2 20.43 -27.29 16.51
CA GLN A 2 19.84 -26.45 17.58
C GLN A 2 19.31 -25.06 17.13
N LYS A 3 19.92 -24.43 16.12
CA LYS A 3 19.47 -23.12 15.59
C LYS A 3 18.11 -23.20 14.89
N MET A 4 17.92 -24.22 14.06
CA MET A 4 16.64 -24.48 13.35
C MET A 4 15.48 -24.70 14.33
N TRP A 5 15.70 -25.40 15.44
CA TRP A 5 14.66 -25.63 16.44
C TRP A 5 14.25 -24.34 17.15
N LYS A 6 15.21 -23.45 17.46
CA LYS A 6 14.91 -22.14 18.03
C LYS A 6 14.10 -21.26 17.09
N GLU A 7 14.47 -21.21 15.81
CA GLU A 7 13.73 -20.45 14.79
C GLU A 7 12.31 -20.99 14.57
N GLU A 8 12.14 -22.32 14.62
CA GLU A 8 10.83 -22.94 14.51
C GLU A 8 9.94 -22.66 15.73
N GLU A 9 10.49 -22.65 16.94
CA GLU A 9 9.76 -22.26 18.14
C GLU A 9 9.37 -20.79 18.13
N GLU A 10 10.24 -19.89 17.67
CA GLU A 10 9.92 -18.47 17.51
C GLU A 10 8.78 -18.27 16.49
N ARG A 11 8.81 -19.01 15.38
CA ARG A 11 7.74 -18.97 14.37
C ARG A 11 6.42 -19.48 14.93
N LYS A 12 6.43 -20.59 15.68
CA LYS A 12 5.24 -21.14 16.36
C LYS A 12 4.69 -20.18 17.42
N LYS A 13 5.59 -19.50 18.15
CA LYS A 13 5.22 -18.47 19.12
C LYS A 13 4.52 -17.29 18.45
N MET A 14 5.07 -16.79 17.34
CA MET A 14 4.44 -15.71 16.57
C MET A 14 3.10 -16.13 15.94
N GLU A 15 2.96 -17.38 15.51
CA GLU A 15 1.71 -17.91 14.97
C GLU A 15 0.62 -17.99 16.04
N LYS A 16 0.93 -18.52 17.22
CA LYS A 16 0.01 -18.57 18.35
C LYS A 16 -0.42 -17.18 18.82
N GLU A 17 0.52 -16.24 18.92
CA GLU A 17 0.24 -14.85 19.27
C GLU A 17 -0.68 -14.19 18.23
N ARG A 18 -0.48 -14.47 16.94
CA ARG A 18 -1.35 -14.00 15.85
C ARG A 18 -2.77 -14.52 15.97
N GLU A 19 -2.96 -15.77 16.38
CA GLU A 19 -4.26 -16.39 16.64
C GLU A 19 -4.95 -15.80 17.88
N GLU A 20 -4.21 -15.50 18.94
CA GLU A 20 -4.75 -14.86 20.14
C GLU A 20 -5.22 -13.43 19.84
N ILE A 21 -4.44 -12.67 19.06
CA ILE A 21 -4.88 -11.38 18.53
C ILE A 21 -6.13 -11.60 17.65
N ALA A 22 -6.18 -12.68 16.83
CA ALA A 22 -7.34 -13.11 16.01
C ALA A 22 -8.63 -13.25 16.82
N SER A 23 -8.51 -13.89 17.98
CA SER A 23 -9.62 -14.27 18.85
C SER A 23 -10.12 -13.13 19.75
N SER A 24 -9.31 -12.09 19.99
CA SER A 24 -9.73 -10.97 20.87
C SER A 24 -10.95 -10.22 20.32
N GLU A 25 -12.04 -10.25 21.11
CA GLU A 25 -13.42 -9.95 20.70
C GLU A 25 -13.74 -8.48 20.37
N LYS A 26 -12.82 -7.54 20.55
CA LYS A 26 -12.94 -6.16 20.06
C LYS A 26 -11.56 -5.51 20.13
N HIS A 27 -10.98 -5.23 18.97
CA HIS A 27 -9.81 -4.36 18.86
C HIS A 27 -10.21 -2.95 19.30
N ASN A 28 -9.93 -2.63 20.56
CA ASN A 28 -10.22 -1.36 21.20
C ASN A 28 -8.92 -0.61 21.49
N ASP A 29 -8.17 -0.27 20.44
CA ASP A 29 -7.05 0.66 20.56
C ASP A 29 -7.56 2.10 20.34
N SER A 30 -7.18 3.03 21.21
CA SER A 30 -7.64 4.43 21.14
C SER A 30 -7.06 5.19 19.94
N LYS A 31 -5.90 4.77 19.44
CA LYS A 31 -5.15 5.39 18.35
C LYS A 31 -5.44 4.70 17.02
N PHE A 32 -5.52 3.37 17.01
CA PHE A 32 -5.82 2.58 15.83
C PHE A 32 -7.22 1.98 15.93
N LYS A 33 -8.17 2.51 15.16
CA LYS A 33 -9.55 2.00 15.14
C LYS A 33 -9.70 0.67 14.41
N TYR A 34 -8.74 0.33 13.55
CA TYR A 34 -8.82 -0.82 12.67
C TYR A 34 -7.69 -1.79 12.96
N ARG A 35 -8.08 -3.05 13.11
CA ARG A 35 -7.15 -4.14 13.37
C ARG A 35 -6.27 -4.47 12.16
N TYR A 36 -6.78 -4.22 10.96
CA TYR A 36 -6.01 -4.33 9.73
C TYR A 36 -6.52 -3.31 8.72
N VAL A 37 -5.62 -2.85 7.87
CA VAL A 37 -5.91 -1.92 6.78
C VAL A 37 -5.33 -2.52 5.50
N VAL A 38 -6.12 -2.53 4.42
CA VAL A 38 -5.65 -3.00 3.11
C VAL A 38 -5.82 -1.88 2.10
N TYR A 39 -4.71 -1.38 1.59
CA TYR A 39 -4.68 -0.49 0.44
C TYR A 39 -4.59 -1.31 -0.83
N HIS A 40 -5.39 -0.93 -1.81
CA HIS A 40 -5.40 -1.53 -3.14
C HIS A 40 -5.07 -0.46 -4.17
N CYS A 41 -4.48 -0.86 -5.29
CA CYS A 41 -4.40 0.02 -6.45
C CYS A 41 -5.79 0.52 -6.86
N SER A 42 -5.91 1.73 -7.39
CA SER A 42 -7.17 2.25 -7.95
C SER A 42 -7.72 1.39 -9.10
N ARG A 43 -6.83 0.65 -9.78
CA ARG A 43 -7.17 -0.30 -10.84
C ARG A 43 -7.22 -1.75 -10.36
N TYR A 44 -7.30 -1.96 -9.04
CA TYR A 44 -7.33 -3.27 -8.43
C TYR A 44 -8.56 -4.09 -8.84
N GLY A 45 -8.33 -5.38 -9.07
CA GLY A 45 -9.37 -6.35 -9.38
C GLY A 45 -9.89 -6.27 -10.81
N VAL A 46 -10.77 -7.20 -11.15
CA VAL A 46 -11.34 -7.33 -12.51
C VAL A 46 -12.59 -6.45 -12.62
N PRO A 47 -12.83 -5.76 -13.76
CA PRO A 47 -14.09 -5.09 -14.04
C PRO A 47 -15.29 -5.98 -13.75
N ARG A 48 -16.09 -5.58 -12.76
CA ARG A 48 -17.31 -6.31 -12.43
C ARG A 48 -18.42 -5.86 -13.38
N LYS A 49 -18.83 -6.75 -14.30
CA LYS A 49 -20.06 -6.54 -15.09
C LYS A 49 -21.26 -6.66 -14.15
N ARG A 50 -21.97 -5.56 -13.90
CA ARG A 50 -23.25 -5.58 -13.19
C ARG A 50 -24.37 -5.38 -14.22
N GLY A 51 -25.30 -6.34 -14.28
CA GLY A 51 -26.42 -6.34 -15.24
C GLY A 51 -26.05 -6.91 -16.62
N GLN A 52 -27.08 -7.12 -17.44
CA GLN A 52 -26.95 -7.66 -18.81
C GLN A 52 -26.63 -6.59 -19.86
N SER A 53 -26.90 -5.31 -19.59
CA SER A 53 -26.64 -4.21 -20.52
C SER A 53 -25.31 -3.50 -20.22
N ARG A 54 -24.49 -3.30 -21.26
CA ARG A 54 -23.35 -2.38 -21.20
C ARG A 54 -23.87 -0.99 -21.55
N ARG A 55 -23.66 -0.02 -20.66
CA ARG A 55 -23.90 1.39 -21.02
C ARG A 55 -22.86 1.79 -22.06
N PRO A 56 -23.25 2.38 -23.21
CA PRO A 56 -22.27 2.98 -24.11
C PRO A 56 -21.51 4.05 -23.29
N HIS A 57 -20.18 4.05 -23.39
CA HIS A 57 -19.25 4.93 -22.64
C HIS A 57 -18.93 4.57 -21.17
N GLN A 58 -19.19 3.33 -20.73
CA GLN A 58 -18.72 2.91 -19.41
C GLN A 58 -17.23 2.55 -19.42
N ASN A 59 -16.38 3.46 -18.95
CA ASN A 59 -14.97 3.19 -18.68
C ASN A 59 -14.81 2.54 -17.31
N PHE A 60 -14.28 1.32 -17.26
CA PHE A 60 -13.94 0.63 -16.02
C PHE A 60 -12.49 0.97 -15.64
N LEU A 61 -12.30 1.52 -14.44
CA LEU A 61 -10.97 1.73 -13.87
C LEU A 61 -10.23 0.43 -13.52
N PRO A 62 -10.88 -0.63 -13.00
CA PRO A 62 -10.20 -1.89 -12.70
C PRO A 62 -9.59 -2.52 -13.96
N CYS A 63 -8.35 -3.04 -13.89
CA CYS A 63 -7.68 -3.72 -15.01
C CYS A 63 -7.03 -5.05 -14.60
N GLY A 64 -7.49 -5.64 -13.51
CA GLY A 64 -6.91 -6.87 -12.95
C GLY A 64 -5.65 -6.65 -12.14
N CYS A 65 -5.35 -5.41 -11.71
CA CYS A 65 -4.18 -5.15 -10.88
C CYS A 65 -4.30 -5.90 -9.55
N LEU A 66 -3.18 -6.49 -9.09
CA LEU A 66 -3.09 -7.22 -7.82
C LEU A 66 -2.28 -6.48 -6.76
N ALA A 67 -1.68 -5.33 -7.12
CA ALA A 67 -0.91 -4.51 -6.21
C ALA A 67 -1.74 -4.09 -5.01
N LYS A 68 -1.17 -4.34 -3.82
CA LYS A 68 -1.82 -4.09 -2.54
C LYS A 68 -0.80 -3.96 -1.42
N LEU A 69 -1.17 -3.21 -0.39
CA LEU A 69 -0.43 -3.08 0.86
C LEU A 69 -1.37 -3.48 2.01
N ARG A 70 -1.01 -4.52 2.76
CA ARG A 70 -1.73 -4.95 3.95
C ARG A 70 -0.95 -4.59 5.20
N LEU A 71 -1.56 -3.80 6.05
CA LEU A 71 -1.12 -3.48 7.40
C LEU A 71 -1.95 -4.30 8.39
N ASN A 72 -1.31 -4.95 9.36
CA ASN A 72 -2.00 -5.52 10.52
C ASN A 72 -1.51 -4.82 11.78
N PHE A 73 -2.43 -4.58 12.69
CA PHE A 73 -2.11 -4.07 14.00
C PHE A 73 -1.42 -5.15 14.83
N HIS A 74 -0.25 -4.80 15.34
CA HIS A 74 0.48 -5.57 16.32
C HIS A 74 0.38 -4.83 17.67
N PRO A 75 -0.35 -5.39 18.64
CA PRO A 75 -0.40 -4.81 19.97
C PRO A 75 0.98 -4.93 20.63
N GLN A 76 1.52 -3.84 21.12
CA GLN A 76 2.63 -3.88 22.07
C GLN A 76 2.19 -3.22 23.39
N PRO A 77 2.72 -3.66 24.54
CA PRO A 77 2.46 -3.01 25.81
C PRO A 77 2.88 -1.54 25.76
N GLY A 78 1.94 -0.62 25.97
CA GLY A 78 2.20 0.83 26.01
C GLY A 78 2.02 1.55 24.67
N ASP A 79 2.37 0.94 23.54
CA ASP A 79 2.23 1.56 22.20
C ASP A 79 2.05 0.51 21.09
N GLY A 80 0.82 0.28 20.62
CA GLY A 80 0.58 -0.56 19.46
C GLY A 80 1.06 0.07 18.15
N CYS A 81 1.40 -0.75 17.15
CA CYS A 81 1.82 -0.27 15.83
C CYS A 81 1.14 -1.04 14.68
N LEU A 82 1.06 -0.39 13.51
CA LEU A 82 0.63 -1.04 12.27
C LEU A 82 1.85 -1.58 11.53
N CYS A 83 1.95 -2.90 11.43
CA CYS A 83 3.04 -3.58 10.72
C CYS A 83 2.63 -3.93 9.30
N VAL A 84 3.52 -3.73 8.34
CA VAL A 84 3.37 -4.22 6.97
C VAL A 84 3.46 -5.75 6.99
N THR A 85 2.41 -6.42 6.52
CA THR A 85 2.34 -7.89 6.48
C THR A 85 2.25 -8.45 5.08
N THR A 86 1.80 -7.66 4.11
CA THR A 86 1.84 -8.04 2.69
C THR A 86 2.06 -6.80 1.87
N LEU A 87 3.00 -6.88 0.95
CA LEU A 87 3.27 -5.82 -0.02
C LEU A 87 3.41 -6.46 -1.40
N TYR A 88 2.50 -6.10 -2.31
CA TYR A 88 2.60 -6.40 -3.73
C TYR A 88 2.72 -5.09 -4.49
N THR A 89 3.88 -4.88 -5.10
CA THR A 89 4.26 -3.66 -5.83
C THR A 89 4.14 -3.82 -7.34
N GLU A 90 3.95 -5.05 -7.83
CA GLU A 90 3.84 -5.31 -9.26
C GLU A 90 2.49 -4.84 -9.79
N HIS A 91 2.55 -3.91 -10.76
CA HIS A 91 1.39 -3.39 -11.48
C HIS A 91 1.40 -3.91 -12.92
N ASN A 92 0.22 -4.25 -13.43
CA ASN A 92 0.02 -4.65 -14.83
C ASN A 92 -0.45 -3.48 -15.72
N HIS A 93 -0.21 -2.24 -15.27
CA HIS A 93 -0.60 -1.02 -15.95
C HIS A 93 0.43 0.08 -15.64
N GLU A 94 0.52 1.06 -16.53
CA GLU A 94 1.35 2.24 -16.30
C GLU A 94 0.91 3.00 -15.04
N PRO A 95 1.86 3.55 -14.27
CA PRO A 95 1.53 4.46 -13.18
C PRO A 95 0.86 5.69 -13.77
N MET A 96 -0.37 5.98 -13.33
CA MET A 96 -0.94 7.29 -13.59
C MET A 96 -0.21 8.28 -12.70
N CYS A 97 0.72 9.02 -13.29
CA CYS A 97 1.29 10.20 -12.67
C CYS A 97 0.19 11.26 -12.59
N GLN A 98 -0.67 11.18 -11.56
CA GLN A 98 -1.44 12.33 -11.17
C GLN A 98 -0.45 13.20 -10.42
N THR A 99 0.05 14.24 -11.06
CA THR A 99 0.64 15.38 -10.38
C THR A 99 -0.44 15.91 -9.43
N THR A 100 -0.49 15.39 -8.21
CA THR A 100 -1.06 16.12 -7.09
C THR A 100 -0.12 17.29 -6.88
N THR A 101 -0.37 18.37 -7.62
CA THR A 101 0.01 19.71 -7.21
C THR A 101 -0.66 19.91 -5.85
N LEU A 102 0.06 19.59 -4.78
CA LEU A 102 -0.18 20.22 -3.48
C LEU A 102 -0.18 21.72 -3.78
N GLY A 103 -1.33 22.34 -3.56
CA GLY A 103 -1.77 23.50 -4.31
C GLY A 103 -0.76 24.65 -4.33
N ASN A 104 -0.42 25.08 -5.54
CA ASN A 104 0.07 26.43 -5.79
C ASN A 104 -0.89 27.06 -6.80
N ASN A 105 -1.87 27.80 -6.28
CA ASN A 105 -2.51 28.85 -7.06
C ASN A 105 -1.45 29.93 -7.31
N SER A 106 -0.67 29.83 -8.38
CA SER A 106 0.04 30.98 -8.95
C SER A 106 0.43 30.68 -10.39
N THR A 107 0.17 31.67 -11.22
CA THR A 107 0.53 31.87 -12.62
C THR A 107 1.99 31.53 -12.98
N PRO A 108 2.29 31.31 -14.28
CA PRO A 108 3.59 30.84 -14.73
C PRO A 108 4.58 32.01 -14.82
N GLU A 109 5.37 32.21 -13.78
CA GLU A 109 6.69 32.81 -13.94
C GLU A 109 7.71 31.83 -13.36
N ALA A 110 8.51 31.28 -14.26
CA ALA A 110 9.47 30.23 -13.98
C ALA A 110 10.60 30.76 -13.09
N ASP A 111 10.75 30.19 -11.91
CA ASP A 111 11.90 30.43 -11.04
C ASP A 111 13.10 29.60 -11.56
N PRO A 112 14.18 30.22 -12.10
CA PRO A 112 15.25 29.52 -12.82
C PRO A 112 16.07 28.55 -11.94
N LEU A 113 15.92 28.63 -10.62
CA LEU A 113 16.60 27.72 -9.68
C LEU A 113 15.90 26.35 -9.60
N LEU A 114 14.58 26.29 -9.77
CA LEU A 114 13.84 25.02 -9.78
C LEU A 114 14.06 24.23 -11.06
N GLN A 115 14.22 24.92 -12.20
CA GLN A 115 14.52 24.26 -13.47
C GLN A 115 15.90 23.58 -13.47
N THR A 116 16.87 24.17 -12.74
CA THR A 116 18.22 23.63 -12.62
C THR A 116 18.26 22.36 -11.76
N LEU A 117 17.45 22.30 -10.69
CA LEU A 117 17.34 21.11 -9.84
C LEU A 117 16.65 19.93 -10.54
N VAL A 118 15.61 20.19 -11.34
CA VAL A 118 14.94 19.16 -12.13
C VAL A 118 15.89 18.58 -13.19
N ASN A 119 16.69 19.42 -13.84
CA ASN A 119 17.66 18.98 -14.85
C ASN A 119 18.85 18.20 -14.23
N GLN A 120 19.21 18.42 -12.96
CA GLN A 120 20.25 17.64 -12.29
C GLN A 120 19.79 16.22 -11.93
N MET A 121 18.48 16.00 -11.71
CA MET A 121 17.94 14.66 -11.39
C MET A 121 17.69 13.79 -12.62
N THR A 122 17.55 14.36 -13.82
CA THR A 122 17.27 13.60 -15.05
C THR A 122 18.52 13.08 -15.77
N HIS A 123 19.73 13.41 -15.29
CA HIS A 123 20.99 12.92 -15.87
C HIS A 123 21.57 11.69 -15.19
N SER A 124 20.99 11.21 -14.08
CA SER A 124 21.38 9.93 -13.51
C SER A 124 20.62 8.79 -14.21
N LYS A 125 20.96 8.59 -15.49
CA LYS A 125 20.77 7.30 -16.15
C LYS A 125 21.49 6.26 -15.30
N ILE A 126 20.72 5.39 -14.68
CA ILE A 126 21.24 4.11 -14.19
C ILE A 126 21.52 3.26 -15.44
N CYS A 127 22.79 3.24 -15.82
CA CYS A 127 23.48 2.22 -16.62
C CYS A 127 24.66 1.83 -15.71
N ASP A 128 24.96 0.58 -15.35
CA ASP A 128 24.63 -0.75 -15.87
C ASP A 128 24.17 -1.70 -14.74
#